data_AF-A0A7S1KYC1-F1
#
_entry.id   AF-A0A7S1KYC1-F1
#
_cell.length_a   1.000
_cell.length_b   1.000
_cell.length_c   1.000
_cell.angle_alpha   90.00
_cell.angle_beta   90.00
_cell.angle_gamma   90.00
#
_symmetry.space_group_name_H-M   'P 1'
#
loop_
_entity.id
_entity.type
_entity.pdbx_description
1 polymer ?
#
loop_
_entity_poly.entity_id
_entity_poly.type
_entity_poly.pdbx_seq_one_letter_code
_entity_poly.pdbx_strand_id
1 'polypeptide(L)'
;ALFHSDNVYKIPNFRGVGHICITNTGSNTAFRGFGGPQGLLICETWMDHLASALSLRPEELRLRNLYDFEGSVTHFFQRLERCPVQRMFKELTESSEFERRLAEAESFNKQNRWRKRGM
;
A
#
# COMPACT_ATOMS: atom_id res chain seq x y z
N ALA A 1 -7.81 3.39 -12.20
CA ALA A 1 -7.28 4.28 -11.14
C ALA A 1 -8.23 4.30 -9.94
N LEU A 2 -9.38 4.98 -10.02
CA LEU A 2 -10.29 5.18 -8.86
C LEU A 2 -10.69 3.90 -8.12
N PHE A 3 -11.13 2.85 -8.83
CA PHE A 3 -11.50 1.57 -8.22
C PHE A 3 -10.36 0.83 -7.50
N HIS A 4 -9.11 1.28 -7.63
CA HIS A 4 -7.94 0.68 -6.99
C HIS A 4 -7.25 1.68 -6.05
N SER A 5 -7.85 2.84 -5.80
CA SER A 5 -7.25 3.92 -5.00
C SER A 5 -7.30 3.66 -3.49
N ASP A 6 -8.01 2.61 -3.07
CA ASP A 6 -8.06 2.05 -1.71
C ASP A 6 -7.07 0.90 -1.48
N ASN A 7 -6.48 0.35 -2.56
CA ASN A 7 -5.62 -0.83 -2.51
C ASN A 7 -6.29 -2.00 -1.76
N VAL A 8 -5.70 -2.39 -0.62
CA VAL A 8 -6.18 -3.48 0.24
C VAL A 8 -6.68 -2.96 1.58
N TYR A 9 -6.91 -1.65 1.70
CA TYR A 9 -7.23 -1.01 2.97
C TYR A 9 -8.71 -0.68 3.09
N LYS A 10 -9.27 -1.00 4.25
CA LYS A 10 -10.63 -0.69 4.64
C LYS A 10 -10.72 0.77 5.10
N ILE A 11 -11.13 1.64 4.19
CA ILE A 11 -11.30 3.08 4.45
C ILE A 11 -12.80 3.36 4.58
N PRO A 12 -13.36 3.56 5.79
CA PRO A 12 -14.81 3.66 5.99
C PRO A 12 -15.42 4.88 5.31
N ASN A 13 -14.66 5.96 5.19
CA ASN A 13 -15.09 7.21 4.55
C ASN A 13 -14.10 7.55 3.43
N PHE A 14 -14.50 7.31 2.18
CA PHE A 14 -13.63 7.49 1.03
C PHE A 14 -14.30 8.34 -0.06
N ARG A 15 -13.56 9.30 -0.61
CA ARG A 15 -13.99 10.11 -1.76
C ARG A 15 -12.82 10.27 -2.73
N GLY A 16 -12.93 9.63 -3.89
CA GLY A 16 -11.98 9.78 -5.00
C GLY A 16 -12.61 10.56 -6.15
N VAL A 17 -11.87 11.49 -6.75
CA VAL A 17 -12.26 12.21 -7.97
C VAL A 17 -11.10 12.13 -8.96
N GLY A 18 -11.40 11.78 -10.20
CA GLY A 18 -10.43 11.70 -11.28
C GLY A 18 -10.75 12.73 -12.36
N HIS A 19 -9.72 13.42 -12.85
CA HIS A 19 -9.80 14.30 -14.01
C HIS A 19 -8.82 13.83 -15.07
N ILE A 20 -9.24 13.85 -16.32
CA ILE A 20 -8.38 13.55 -17.47
C ILE A 20 -7.96 14.86 -18.10
N CYS A 21 -6.67 15.12 -18.15
CA CYS A 21 -6.10 16.35 -18.71
C CYS A 21 -5.61 16.08 -20.13
N ILE A 22 -6.03 16.91 -21.07
CA ILE A 22 -5.54 16.89 -22.46
C ILE A 22 -4.38 17.88 -22.56
N THR A 23 -3.26 17.43 -23.09
CA THR A 23 -2.02 18.20 -23.22
C THR A 23 -1.44 18.09 -24.63
N ASN A 24 -0.63 19.05 -25.03
CA ASN A 24 0.07 19.06 -26.33
C ASN A 24 1.29 18.13 -26.34
N THR A 25 1.11 16.87 -25.96
CA THR A 25 2.13 15.82 -25.93
C THR A 25 1.65 14.60 -26.73
N GLY A 26 2.50 13.57 -26.88
CA GLY A 26 2.07 12.30 -27.44
C GLY A 26 0.86 11.72 -26.68
N SER A 27 -0.10 11.15 -27.40
CA SER A 27 -1.30 10.56 -26.80
C SER A 27 -0.93 9.33 -25.97
N ASN A 28 -1.23 9.39 -24.68
CA ASN A 28 -1.03 8.25 -23.79
C ASN A 28 -2.10 7.18 -24.03
N THR A 29 -1.73 5.92 -23.88
CA THR A 29 -2.63 4.76 -24.02
C THR A 29 -2.48 3.81 -22.84
N ALA A 30 -3.19 2.68 -22.89
CA ALA A 30 -3.10 1.62 -21.91
C ALA A 30 -1.65 1.16 -21.69
N PHE A 31 -1.30 0.93 -20.43
CA PHE A 31 -0.09 0.23 -20.02
C PHE A 31 -0.44 -0.85 -18.99
N ARG A 32 0.47 -1.79 -18.73
CA ARG A 32 0.25 -2.90 -17.80
C ARG A 32 -0.31 -2.40 -16.45
N GLY A 33 -1.52 -2.85 -16.11
CA GLY A 33 -2.23 -2.46 -14.90
C GLY A 33 -3.34 -1.40 -15.10
N PHE A 34 -3.43 -0.76 -16.26
CA PHE A 34 -4.58 0.05 -16.70
C PHE A 34 -5.04 1.11 -15.68
N GLY A 35 -4.10 1.93 -15.19
CA GLY A 35 -4.40 2.97 -14.20
C GLY A 35 -4.44 2.47 -12.75
N GLY A 36 -4.42 1.16 -12.51
CA GLY A 36 -4.33 0.56 -11.18
C GLY A 36 -3.04 0.96 -10.46
N PRO A 37 -1.84 0.72 -11.04
CA PRO A 37 -0.57 1.08 -10.40
C PRO A 37 -0.47 2.54 -9.95
N GLN A 38 -1.02 3.47 -10.73
CA GLN A 38 -1.07 4.89 -10.40
C GLN A 38 -1.92 5.16 -9.15
N GLY A 39 -3.08 4.50 -9.03
CA GLY A 39 -3.94 4.61 -7.85
C GLY A 39 -3.32 3.97 -6.61
N LEU A 40 -2.72 2.79 -6.77
CA LEU A 40 -2.03 2.07 -5.70
C LEU A 40 -0.84 2.86 -5.14
N LEU A 41 -0.03 3.47 -6.01
CA LEU A 41 1.11 4.29 -5.59
C LEU A 41 0.67 5.48 -4.74
N ILE A 42 -0.40 6.17 -5.14
CA ILE A 42 -0.97 7.26 -4.34
C ILE A 42 -1.41 6.70 -2.98
N CYS A 43 -2.14 5.58 -2.97
CA CYS A 43 -2.57 4.89 -1.75
C CYS A 43 -1.43 4.65 -0.76
N GLU A 44 -0.35 4.02 -1.22
CA GLU A 44 0.81 3.70 -0.38
C GLU A 44 1.54 4.96 0.10
N THR A 45 1.59 6.02 -0.72
CA THR A 45 2.28 7.26 -0.36
C THR A 45 1.65 7.91 0.87
N TRP A 46 0.32 8.05 0.92
CA TRP A 46 -0.32 8.63 2.09
C TRP A 46 -0.34 7.67 3.28
N MET A 47 -0.34 6.35 3.07
CA MET A 47 -0.12 5.38 4.16
C MET A 47 1.25 5.54 4.82
N ASP A 48 2.34 5.71 4.04
CA ASP A 48 3.67 5.95 4.60
C ASP A 48 3.75 7.30 5.34
N HIS A 49 3.13 8.35 4.78
CA HIS A 49 3.07 9.66 5.44
C HIS A 49 2.30 9.59 6.77
N LEU A 50 1.17 8.87 6.81
CA LEU A 50 0.41 8.66 8.03
C LEU A 50 1.20 7.86 9.07
N ALA A 51 1.91 6.81 8.66
CA ALA A 51 2.75 6.03 9.56
C ALA A 51 3.84 6.91 10.20
N SER A 52 4.50 7.73 9.40
CA SER A 52 5.51 8.69 9.89
C SER A 52 4.89 9.72 10.84
N ALA A 53 3.75 10.32 10.49
CA ALA A 53 3.07 11.31 11.32
C ALA A 53 2.59 10.73 12.67
N LEU A 54 2.18 9.47 12.69
CA LEU A 54 1.74 8.75 13.88
C LEU A 54 2.89 8.10 14.67
N SER A 55 4.14 8.22 14.19
CA SER A 55 5.30 7.50 14.76
C SER A 55 5.09 5.98 14.86
N LEU A 56 4.36 5.41 13.90
CA LEU A 56 4.13 3.97 13.76
C LEU A 56 5.03 3.40 12.68
N ARG A 57 5.32 2.11 12.77
CA ARG A 57 5.96 1.40 11.66
C ARG A 57 4.97 1.32 10.49
N PRO A 58 5.40 1.54 9.23
CA PRO A 58 4.51 1.47 8.08
C PRO A 58 3.76 0.13 7.95
N GLU A 59 4.43 -0.99 8.19
CA GLU A 59 3.85 -2.34 8.20
C GLU A 59 2.74 -2.51 9.24
N GLU A 60 2.88 -1.87 10.41
CA GLU A 60 1.89 -1.94 11.47
C GLU A 60 0.63 -1.15 11.09
N LEU A 61 0.79 0.05 10.53
CA LEU A 61 -0.34 0.83 10.05
C LEU A 61 -1.07 0.10 8.91
N ARG A 62 -0.34 -0.52 7.98
CA ARG A 62 -0.92 -1.32 6.90
C ARG A 62 -1.74 -2.47 7.43
N LEU A 63 -1.17 -3.29 8.32
CA LEU A 63 -1.84 -4.44 8.95
C LEU A 63 -3.15 -4.06 9.64
N ARG A 64 -3.14 -2.96 10.40
CA ARG A 64 -4.33 -2.47 11.12
C ARG A 64 -5.47 -2.04 10.19
N ASN A 65 -5.17 -1.68 8.95
CA ASN A 65 -6.15 -1.16 8.00
C ASN A 65 -6.51 -2.14 6.88
N LEU A 66 -5.97 -3.36 6.85
CA LEU A 66 -6.31 -4.34 5.80
C LEU A 66 -7.81 -4.68 5.79
N TYR A 67 -8.34 -5.02 4.61
CA TYR A 67 -9.64 -5.65 4.49
C TYR A 67 -9.71 -6.96 5.30
N ASP A 68 -10.90 -7.24 5.82
CA ASP A 68 -11.23 -8.47 6.53
C ASP A 68 -11.38 -9.64 5.54
N PHE A 69 -11.16 -10.86 6.01
CA PHE A 69 -11.33 -12.08 5.21
C PHE A 69 -12.74 -12.20 4.61
N GLU A 70 -13.76 -11.77 5.36
CA GLU A 70 -15.16 -11.78 4.95
C GLU A 70 -15.86 -10.47 5.29
N GLY A 71 -16.89 -10.13 4.51
CA GLY A 71 -17.82 -9.05 4.83
C GLY A 71 -17.31 -7.62 4.63
N SER A 72 -16.04 -7.45 4.24
CA SER A 72 -15.52 -6.16 3.78
C SER A 72 -16.20 -5.74 2.48
N VAL A 73 -16.41 -4.43 2.34
CA VAL A 73 -17.03 -3.81 1.17
C VAL A 73 -16.09 -2.72 0.68
N THR A 74 -15.79 -2.71 -0.61
CA THR A 74 -14.95 -1.67 -1.22
C THR A 74 -15.66 -0.32 -1.20
N HIS A 75 -14.91 0.76 -1.41
CA HIS A 75 -15.47 2.11 -1.48
C HIS A 75 -16.49 2.33 -2.61
N PHE A 76 -16.62 1.38 -3.55
CA PHE A 76 -17.60 1.37 -4.63
C PHE A 76 -18.65 0.26 -4.46
N PHE A 77 -18.88 -0.16 -3.22
CA PHE A 77 -19.94 -1.09 -2.79
C PHE A 77 -19.82 -2.53 -3.30
N GLN A 78 -18.63 -2.96 -3.74
CA GLN A 78 -18.39 -4.37 -4.04
C GLN A 78 -18.07 -5.13 -2.76
N ARG A 79 -18.85 -6.17 -2.44
CA ARG A 79 -18.52 -7.09 -1.35
C ARG A 79 -17.32 -7.96 -1.74
N LEU A 80 -16.35 -8.04 -0.84
CA LEU A 80 -15.22 -8.95 -0.95
C LEU A 80 -15.59 -10.28 -0.29
N GLU A 81 -15.34 -11.37 -1.00
CA GLU A 81 -15.54 -12.74 -0.53
C GLU A 81 -14.17 -13.41 -0.40
N ARG A 82 -13.91 -14.08 0.72
CA ARG A 82 -12.68 -14.84 0.98
C ARG A 82 -11.39 -14.05 0.66
N CYS A 83 -11.29 -12.80 1.11
CA CYS A 83 -10.15 -11.93 0.83
C CYS A 83 -8.86 -12.47 1.50
N PRO A 84 -7.85 -12.93 0.75
CA PRO A 84 -6.71 -13.63 1.35
C PRO A 84 -5.62 -12.70 1.88
N VAL A 85 -5.81 -11.37 1.85
CA VAL A 85 -4.73 -10.40 2.04
C VAL A 85 -4.04 -10.52 3.40
N GLN A 86 -4.81 -10.71 4.48
CA GLN A 86 -4.24 -10.88 5.82
C GLN A 86 -3.38 -12.15 5.90
N ARG A 87 -3.83 -13.25 5.29
CA ARG A 87 -3.05 -14.50 5.21
C ARG A 87 -1.78 -14.31 4.40
N MET A 88 -1.88 -13.72 3.22
CA MET A 88 -0.71 -13.45 2.36
C MET A 88 0.31 -12.58 3.07
N PHE A 89 -0.13 -11.54 3.78
CA PHE A 89 0.76 -10.66 4.53
C PHE A 89 1.51 -11.44 5.62
N LYS A 90 0.80 -12.28 6.38
CA LYS A 90 1.40 -13.14 7.40
C LYS A 90 2.43 -14.10 6.81
N GLU A 91 2.05 -14.86 5.79
CA GLU A 91 2.91 -15.85 5.13
C GLU A 91 4.17 -15.20 4.53
N LEU A 92 4.03 -14.03 3.92
CA LEU A 92 5.16 -13.27 3.36
C LEU A 92 6.07 -12.72 4.45
N THR A 93 5.52 -12.23 5.56
CA THR A 93 6.31 -11.72 6.69
C THR A 93 7.16 -12.83 7.30
N GLU A 94 6.58 -14.03 7.47
CA GLU A 94 7.27 -15.21 7.99
C GLU A 94 8.31 -15.75 7.00
N SER A 95 7.92 -16.03 5.76
CA SER A 95 8.81 -16.63 4.75
C SER A 95 9.96 -15.73 4.31
N SER A 96 9.79 -14.41 4.38
CA SER A 96 10.86 -13.45 4.03
C SER A 96 11.80 -13.12 5.18
N GLU A 97 11.55 -13.67 6.38
CA GLU A 97 12.27 -13.36 7.63
C GLU A 97 12.29 -11.84 7.90
N PHE A 98 11.15 -11.19 7.67
CA PHE A 98 11.04 -9.72 7.61
C PHE A 98 11.61 -9.04 8.87
N GLU A 99 11.18 -9.47 10.05
CA GLU A 99 11.62 -8.87 11.33
C GLU A 99 13.12 -9.05 11.59
N ARG A 100 13.70 -10.21 11.22
CA ARG A 100 15.15 -10.43 11.33
C ARG A 100 15.90 -9.46 10.42
N ARG A 101 15.49 -9.35 9.16
CA ARG A 101 16.14 -8.49 8.16
C ARG A 101 15.96 -7.00 8.46
N LEU A 102 14.84 -6.62 9.06
CA LEU A 102 14.60 -5.26 9.54
C LEU A 102 15.59 -4.89 10.64
N ALA A 103 15.74 -5.74 11.67
CA ALA A 103 16.72 -5.52 12.73
C ALA A 103 18.17 -5.44 12.21
N GLU A 104 18.52 -6.27 11.21
CA GLU A 104 19.81 -6.21 10.53
C GLU A 104 20.01 -4.89 9.77
N ALA A 105 18.99 -4.42 9.06
CA ALA A 105 19.04 -3.14 8.35
C ALA A 105 19.21 -1.97 9.33
N GLU A 106 18.51 -1.98 10.46
CA GLU A 106 18.66 -0.97 11.52
C GLU A 106 20.06 -0.97 12.12
N SER A 107 20.59 -2.15 12.46
CA SER A 107 21.95 -2.30 12.99
C SER A 107 22.99 -1.80 11.98
N PHE A 108 22.84 -2.17 10.70
CA PHE A 108 23.67 -1.67 9.62
C PHE A 108 23.60 -0.15 9.51
N ASN A 109 22.40 0.43 9.58
CA ASN A 109 22.18 1.87 9.48
C ASN A 109 22.78 2.65 10.65
N LYS A 110 22.83 2.08 11.85
CA LYS A 110 23.51 2.69 13.01
C LYS A 110 25.03 2.71 12.84
N GLN A 111 25.59 1.66 12.24
CA GLN A 111 27.04 1.51 12.05
C GLN A 111 27.58 2.24 10.81
N ASN A 112 26.72 2.56 9.83
CA ASN A 112 27.14 3.15 8.56
C ASN A 112 26.58 4.57 8.40
N ARG A 113 27.46 5.58 8.38
CA ARG A 113 27.06 6.99 8.19
C ARG A 113 26.59 7.28 6.76
N TRP A 114 27.32 6.79 5.76
CA TRP A 114 27.16 7.17 4.34
C TRP A 114 26.42 6.15 3.47
N ARG A 115 26.04 5.01 4.06
CA ARG A 115 25.29 3.95 3.38
C ARG A 115 24.14 3.54 4.28
N LYS A 116 22.94 3.46 3.72
CA LYS A 116 21.73 3.02 4.41
C LYS A 116 21.07 1.89 3.65
N ARG A 117 20.31 1.07 4.37
CA ARG A 117 19.44 0.02 3.85
C ARG A 117 17.99 0.37 4.21
N GLY A 118 17.08 0.11 3.28
CA GLY A 118 15.64 0.09 3.51
C GLY A 118 15.13 -1.34 3.44
N MET A 119 13.97 -1.57 4.05
CA MET A 119 13.18 -2.80 3.99
C MET A 119 11.78 -2.45 3.52
#